data_AF-A0A958HVF5-F1
#
_entry.id   AF-A0A958HVF5-F1
#
_cell.length_a   1.000
_cell.length_b   1.000
_cell.length_c   1.000
_cell.angle_alpha   90.00
_cell.angle_beta   90.00
_cell.angle_gamma   90.00
#
_symmetry.space_group_name_H-M   'P 1'
#
loop_
_entity.id
_entity.type
_entity.pdbx_description
1 polymer ?
#
loop_
_entity_poly.entity_id
_entity_poly.type
_entity_poly.pdbx_seq_one_letter_code
_entity_poly.pdbx_strand_id
1 'polypeptide(L)' 'MTRPALLTTAVILGLLAAGCEAPPPATNLPDGPFLVVLGIAQDAGYPQAGCQKACCAEVWDHPQQRRAPACLAIVDP' A
#
# COMPACT_ATOMS: atom_id res chain seq x y z
N MET A 1 21.43 -14.89 42.71
CA MET A 1 19.97 -14.95 42.47
C MET A 1 19.58 -13.83 41.51
N THR A 2 19.86 -14.03 40.23
CA THR A 2 19.50 -13.10 39.14
C THR A 2 18.01 -13.28 38.86
N ARG A 3 17.20 -12.25 39.08
CA ARG A 3 15.73 -12.31 38.95
C ARG A 3 15.33 -12.48 37.46
N PRO A 4 14.99 -13.69 36.97
CA PRO A 4 14.69 -13.90 35.55
C PRO A 4 13.38 -13.20 35.13
N ALA A 5 12.50 -12.89 36.09
CA ALA A 5 11.26 -12.16 35.88
C ALA A 5 11.45 -10.68 35.49
N LEU A 6 12.60 -10.07 35.82
CA LEU A 6 12.89 -8.67 35.48
C LEU A 6 13.39 -8.52 34.04
N LEU A 7 14.11 -9.53 33.54
CA LEU A 7 14.62 -9.54 32.17
C LEU A 7 13.51 -9.78 31.16
N THR A 8 12.56 -10.68 31.49
CA THR A 8 11.42 -11.00 30.61
C THR A 8 10.43 -9.84 30.51
N THR A 9 10.18 -9.09 31.59
CA THR A 9 9.33 -7.89 31.54
C THR A 9 9.94 -6.76 30.71
N ALA A 10 11.26 -6.55 30.79
CA ALA A 10 11.95 -5.53 30.00
C ALA A 10 11.90 -5.83 28.48
N VAL A 11 12.03 -7.10 28.08
CA VAL A 11 11.97 -7.52 26.67
C VAL A 11 10.56 -7.31 26.08
N ILE A 12 9.51 -7.67 26.83
CA ILE A 12 8.12 -7.47 26.39
C ILE A 12 7.79 -5.98 26.25
N LEU A 13 8.24 -5.14 27.18
CA LEU A 13 8.04 -3.69 27.10
C LEU A 13 8.80 -3.07 25.91
N GLY A 14 10.00 -3.55 25.61
CA GLY A 14 10.78 -3.12 24.45
C GLY A 14 10.15 -3.50 23.10
N LEU A 15 9.56 -4.70 23.01
CA LEU A 15 8.83 -5.16 21.81
C LEU A 15 7.56 -4.34 21.54
N LEU A 16 6.85 -3.90 22.59
CA LEU A 16 5.65 -3.07 22.46
C LEU A 16 5.96 -1.63 22.05
N ALA A 17 7.11 -1.08 22.45
CA ALA A 17 7.51 0.29 22.12
C ALA A 17 8.04 0.46 20.68
N ALA A 18 8.42 -0.63 19.99
CA ALA A 18 8.96 -0.58 18.63
C ALA A 18 7.88 -0.34 17.53
N GLY A 19 6.60 -0.29 17.90
CA GLY A 19 5.50 -0.11 16.94
C GLY A 19 5.09 1.35 16.66
N CYS A 20 5.73 2.34 17.28
CA CYS A 20 5.42 3.75 17.02
C CYS A 20 6.19 4.28 15.81
N GLU A 21 5.65 4.08 14.61
CA GLU A 21 6.05 4.87 13.45
C GLU A 21 5.34 6.23 13.50
N ALA A 22 6.07 7.33 13.27
CA ALA A 22 5.43 8.64 13.13
C ALA A 22 4.52 8.61 11.89
N PRO A 23 3.33 9.24 11.95
CA PRO A 23 2.49 9.34 10.76
C PRO A 23 3.27 10.07 9.66
N PRO A 24 3.12 9.66 8.39
CA PRO A 24 3.73 10.37 7.28
C PRO A 24 3.32 11.84 7.30
N PRO A 25 4.18 12.76 6.80
CA PRO A 25 3.86 14.18 6.76
C PRO A 25 2.53 14.39 6.04
N ALA A 26 1.65 15.20 6.62
CA ALA A 26 0.38 15.56 6.01
C ALA A 26 0.64 16.24 4.66
N THR A 27 0.17 15.62 3.58
CA THR A 27 0.18 16.22 2.25
C THR A 27 -0.85 17.35 2.21
N ASN A 28 -0.49 18.52 1.68
CA ASN A 28 -1.47 19.58 1.40
C ASN A 28 -2.44 19.05 0.32
N LEU A 29 -3.64 18.65 0.75
CA LEU A 29 -4.73 18.26 -0.12
C LEU A 29 -5.43 19.53 -0.63
N PRO A 30 -6.05 19.49 -1.83
CA PRO A 30 -6.86 20.60 -2.29
C PRO A 30 -8.00 20.90 -1.31
N ASP A 31 -8.27 22.18 -1.06
CA ASP A 31 -9.35 22.65 -0.16
C ASP A 31 -10.76 22.52 -0.76
N GLY A 32 -10.89 22.01 -1.98
CA GLY A 32 -12.17 21.84 -2.68
C GLY A 32 -12.24 20.50 -3.41
N PRO A 33 -13.38 20.16 -4.02
CA PRO A 33 -13.59 18.84 -4.62
C PRO A 33 -12.54 18.49 -5.66
N PHE A 34 -12.00 17.27 -5.58
CA PHE A 34 -10.96 16.80 -6.51
C PHE A 34 -11.12 15.31 -6.85
N LEU A 35 -10.40 14.88 -7.88
CA LEU A 35 -10.36 13.49 -8.32
C LEU A 35 -9.02 12.84 -7.98
N VAL A 36 -9.05 11.59 -7.54
CA VAL A 36 -7.87 10.71 -7.49
C VAL A 36 -8.01 9.66 -8.58
N VAL A 37 -6.99 9.55 -9.43
CA VAL A 37 -6.94 8.50 -10.45
C VAL A 37 -6.43 7.21 -9.80
N LEU A 38 -7.35 6.26 -9.57
CA LEU A 38 -7.04 4.97 -8.94
C LEU A 38 -6.63 3.90 -9.96
N GLY A 39 -7.06 4.05 -11.21
CA GLY A 39 -6.71 3.13 -12.29
C GLY A 39 -7.01 3.71 -13.66
N ILE A 40 -6.30 3.22 -14.67
CA ILE A 40 -6.30 3.77 -16.04
C ILE A 40 -6.39 2.68 -17.12
N ALA A 41 -6.34 1.40 -16.74
CA ALA A 41 -6.45 0.31 -17.71
C ALA A 41 -7.91 0.07 -18.09
N GLN A 42 -8.12 -0.70 -19.16
CA GLN A 42 -9.46 -1.19 -19.51
C GLN A 42 -10.04 -2.11 -18.43
N ASP A 43 -11.30 -2.47 -18.58
CA ASP A 43 -12.16 -3.19 -17.62
C ASP A 43 -11.47 -4.33 -16.84
N ALA A 44 -10.61 -5.11 -17.50
CA ALA A 44 -9.94 -6.26 -16.87
C ALA A 44 -8.57 -5.95 -16.24
N GLY A 45 -8.15 -4.68 -16.26
CA GLY A 45 -6.83 -4.25 -15.85
C GLY A 45 -5.76 -4.61 -16.87
N TYR A 46 -4.50 -4.43 -16.47
CA TYR A 46 -3.34 -4.84 -17.24
C TYR A 46 -2.31 -5.48 -16.29
N PRO A 47 -1.91 -6.74 -16.54
CA PRO A 47 -2.40 -7.63 -17.58
C PRO A 47 -3.83 -8.10 -17.30
N GLN A 48 -4.61 -8.36 -18.35
CA GLN A 48 -5.92 -9.00 -18.22
C GLN A 48 -5.74 -10.42 -17.69
N ALA A 49 -6.60 -10.85 -16.76
CA ALA A 49 -6.58 -12.19 -16.20
C ALA A 49 -6.55 -13.28 -17.30
N GLY A 50 -5.58 -14.19 -17.23
CA GLY A 50 -5.41 -15.27 -18.21
C GLY A 50 -4.77 -14.87 -19.54
N CYS A 51 -4.42 -13.59 -19.76
CA CYS A 51 -3.71 -13.16 -20.96
C CYS A 51 -2.27 -13.68 -21.00
N GLN A 52 -1.93 -14.49 -22.00
CA GLN A 52 -0.58 -15.06 -22.22
C GLN A 52 0.13 -14.45 -23.44
N LYS A 53 -0.46 -13.44 -24.08
CA LYS A 53 0.17 -12.73 -25.21
C LYS A 53 1.45 -12.03 -24.75
N ALA A 54 2.38 -11.79 -25.68
CA ALA A 54 3.64 -11.11 -25.39
C ALA A 54 3.46 -9.78 -24.63
N CYS A 55 2.41 -9.01 -24.98
CA CYS A 55 2.10 -7.76 -24.29
C CYS A 55 1.70 -7.92 -22.81
N CYS A 56 1.23 -9.09 -22.37
CA CYS A 56 0.86 -9.36 -20.98
C CYS A 56 1.94 -10.16 -20.24
N ALA A 57 2.67 -11.02 -20.97
CA ALA A 57 3.70 -11.92 -20.43
C ALA A 57 4.75 -11.15 -19.60
N GLU A 58 5.30 -10.07 -20.17
CA GLU A 58 6.28 -9.23 -19.48
C GLU A 58 5.74 -8.65 -18.16
N VAL A 59 4.48 -8.22 -18.14
CA VAL A 59 3.87 -7.54 -16.98
C VAL A 59 3.52 -8.51 -15.86
N TRP A 60 3.36 -9.80 -16.16
CA TRP A 60 3.24 -10.83 -15.11
C TRP A 60 4.51 -10.87 -14.24
N ASP A 61 5.68 -10.81 -14.88
CA ASP A 61 7.00 -10.83 -14.24
C ASP A 61 7.40 -9.47 -13.63
N HIS A 62 6.75 -8.38 -14.08
CA HIS A 62 7.01 -7.02 -13.59
C HIS A 62 5.76 -6.38 -12.93
N PRO A 63 5.47 -6.68 -11.65
CA PRO A 63 4.28 -6.17 -10.95
C PRO A 63 4.11 -4.65 -10.95
N GLN A 64 5.21 -3.88 -11.05
CA GLN A 64 5.18 -2.41 -11.10
C GLN A 64 4.59 -1.86 -12.40
N GLN A 65 4.57 -2.68 -13.46
CA GLN A 65 3.94 -2.35 -14.73
C GLN A 65 2.44 -2.65 -14.75
N ARG A 66 1.91 -3.33 -13.72
CA ARG A 66 0.47 -3.61 -13.61
C ARG A 66 -0.32 -2.31 -13.51
N ARG A 67 -1.54 -2.33 -14.04
CA ARG A 67 -2.47 -1.20 -13.99
C ARG A 67 -3.85 -1.72 -13.58
N ALA A 68 -4.45 -1.04 -12.61
CA ALA A 68 -5.84 -1.32 -12.23
C ALA A 68 -6.81 -0.86 -13.33
N PRO A 69 -8.00 -1.48 -13.43
CA PRO A 69 -9.09 -0.99 -14.26
C PRO A 69 -9.41 0.48 -14.00
N ALA A 70 -9.95 1.16 -15.01
CA ALA A 70 -10.30 2.57 -14.95
C ALA A 70 -11.18 2.86 -13.73
N CYS A 71 -10.68 3.69 -12.82
CA CYS A 71 -11.34 4.03 -11.58
C CYS A 71 -10.92 5.43 -11.12
N LEU A 72 -11.92 6.25 -10.77
CA LEU A 72 -11.73 7.58 -10.23
C LEU A 72 -12.35 7.61 -8.83
N ALA A 73 -11.61 8.11 -7.84
CA ALA A 73 -12.20 8.53 -6.58
C ALA A 73 -12.59 10.00 -6.68
N ILE A 74 -13.79 10.33 -6.24
CA ILE A 74 -14.22 11.71 -6.02
C ILE A 74 -14.02 11.99 -4.54
N VAL A 75 -13.30 13.06 -4.23
CA VAL A 75 -13.08 13.52 -2.86
C VAL A 75 -13.78 14.87 -2.70
N ASP A 76 -14.70 14.93 -1.75
CA ASP A 76 -15.37 16.14 -1.27
C ASP A 76 -14.89 16.36 0.19
N PRO A 77 -13.95 17.29 0.44
CA PRO A 77 -13.24 17.46 1.72
C PRO A 77 -14.12 17.77 2.95
#